data_AF-A0A957FI13-F1
#
_entry.id   AF-A0A957FI13-F1
#
_cell.length_a   1.000
_cell.length_b   1.000
_cell.length_c   1.000
_cell.angle_alpha   90.00
_cell.angle_beta   90.00
_cell.angle_gamma   90.00
#
_symmetry.space_group_name_H-M   'P 1'
#
loop_
_entity.id
_entity.type
_entity.pdbx_description
1 polymer ?
#
loop_
_entity_poly.entity_id
_entity_poly.type
_entity_poly.pdbx_seq_one_letter_code
_entity_poly.pdbx_strand_id
1 'polypeptide(L)'
;MRLVEELRSAAGAQFLELMMQNGNAFHAFTEDALAYLGQWETLAYYREPLPSAVDERLAAMMTRLLAATPAEREQFQQALAAAQRALFGVFGHRAATLARRQESREWLRWGLLGTAVANSIIPPRRNVDVALVVFHHVARQLGINTVDLFDEVADFAGGAIAERLR
;
A
#
# COMPACT_ATOMS: atom_id res chain seq x y z
N MET A 1 -5.77 -46.79 -11.56
CA MET A 1 -6.59 -46.05 -10.56
C MET A 1 -5.72 -45.47 -9.44
N ARG A 2 -4.85 -46.26 -8.79
CA ARG A 2 -3.92 -45.83 -7.71
C ARG A 2 -3.04 -44.61 -8.03
N LEU A 3 -2.48 -44.55 -9.25
CA LEU A 3 -1.58 -43.45 -9.67
C LEU A 3 -2.27 -42.07 -9.75
N VAL A 4 -3.58 -42.05 -10.05
CA VAL A 4 -4.35 -40.80 -10.19
C VAL A 4 -4.74 -40.22 -8.83
N GLU A 5 -4.94 -41.08 -7.82
CA GLU A 5 -5.18 -40.66 -6.44
C GLU A 5 -3.91 -40.14 -5.77
N GLU A 6 -2.75 -40.77 -6.01
CA GLU A 6 -1.44 -40.31 -5.51
C GLU A 6 -1.04 -38.95 -6.10
N LEU A 7 -1.26 -38.74 -7.41
CA LEU A 7 -0.98 -37.45 -8.06
C LEU A 7 -1.92 -36.33 -7.55
N ARG A 8 -3.20 -36.63 -7.26
CA ARG A 8 -4.13 -35.67 -6.65
C ARG A 8 -3.77 -35.34 -5.20
N SER A 9 -3.32 -36.33 -4.44
CA SER A 9 -2.87 -36.15 -3.04
C SER A 9 -1.59 -35.31 -2.96
N ALA A 10 -0.59 -35.60 -3.82
CA ALA A 10 0.66 -34.85 -3.87
C ALA A 10 0.47 -33.39 -4.32
N ALA A 11 -0.39 -33.16 -5.32
CA ALA A 11 -0.74 -31.81 -5.76
C ALA A 11 -1.49 -31.02 -4.67
N GLY A 12 -2.37 -31.68 -3.91
CA GLY A 12 -3.05 -31.09 -2.76
C GLY A 12 -2.10 -30.70 -1.62
N ALA A 13 -1.12 -31.56 -1.30
CA ALA A 13 -0.11 -31.28 -0.28
C ALA A 13 0.82 -30.12 -0.67
N GLN A 14 1.31 -30.09 -1.92
CA GLN A 14 2.13 -28.98 -2.42
C GLN A 14 1.36 -27.66 -2.46
N PHE A 15 0.07 -27.69 -2.84
CA PHE A 15 -0.77 -26.50 -2.80
C PHE A 15 -0.96 -25.98 -1.37
N LEU A 16 -1.23 -26.85 -0.41
CA LEU A 16 -1.37 -26.47 1.00
C LEU A 16 -0.06 -25.94 1.59
N GLU A 17 1.07 -26.55 1.25
CA GLU A 17 2.40 -26.11 1.68
C GLU A 17 2.74 -24.72 1.10
N LEU A 18 2.46 -24.49 -0.18
CA LEU A 18 2.65 -23.19 -0.83
C LEU A 18 1.77 -22.10 -0.18
N MET A 19 0.52 -22.43 0.13
CA MET A 19 -0.41 -21.51 0.83
C MET A 19 0.07 -21.18 2.24
N MET A 20 0.57 -22.18 2.99
CA MET A 20 1.13 -21.97 4.32
C MET A 20 2.42 -21.15 4.29
N GLN A 21 3.32 -21.39 3.32
CA GLN A 21 4.55 -20.62 3.15
C GLN A 21 4.25 -19.15 2.81
N ASN A 22 3.28 -18.90 1.94
CA ASN A 22 2.87 -17.53 1.58
C ASN A 22 2.25 -16.77 2.77
N GLY A 23 1.39 -17.42 3.54
CA GLY A 23 0.81 -16.84 4.75
C GLY A 23 1.87 -16.49 5.81
N ASN A 24 2.84 -17.39 6.03
CA ASN A 24 3.96 -17.13 6.93
C ASN A 24 4.85 -15.97 6.45
N ALA A 25 5.11 -15.88 5.14
CA ALA A 25 5.92 -14.81 4.58
C ALA A 25 5.24 -13.43 4.70
N PHE A 26 3.92 -13.35 4.52
CA PHE A 26 3.20 -12.08 4.68
C PHE A 26 3.07 -11.67 6.16
N HIS A 27 2.94 -12.62 7.08
CA HIS A 27 2.99 -12.35 8.50
C HIS A 27 4.33 -11.73 8.91
N ALA A 28 5.45 -12.34 8.50
CA ALA A 28 6.79 -11.82 8.77
C ALA A 28 6.99 -10.41 8.16
N PHE A 29 6.50 -10.19 6.94
CA PHE A 29 6.48 -8.86 6.34
C PHE A 29 5.70 -7.84 7.18
N THR A 30 4.54 -8.22 7.69
CA THR A 30 3.70 -7.33 8.51
C THR A 30 4.42 -6.96 9.80
N GLU A 31 5.03 -7.92 10.50
CA GLU A 31 5.80 -7.66 11.72
C GLU A 31 6.99 -6.73 11.47
N ASP A 32 7.78 -7.00 10.43
CA ASP A 32 8.92 -6.19 10.01
C ASP A 32 8.49 -4.76 9.64
N ALA A 33 7.40 -4.61 8.88
CA ALA A 33 6.85 -3.31 8.54
C ALA A 33 6.38 -2.54 9.78
N LEU A 34 5.68 -3.19 10.71
CA LEU A 34 5.22 -2.57 11.96
C LEU A 34 6.40 -2.13 12.84
N ALA A 35 7.42 -2.98 12.96
CA ALA A 35 8.64 -2.67 13.71
C ALA A 35 9.37 -1.47 13.10
N TYR A 36 9.53 -1.44 11.77
CA TYR A 36 10.14 -0.31 11.07
C TYR A 36 9.34 0.98 11.26
N LEU A 37 8.02 0.94 11.03
CA LEU A 37 7.14 2.11 11.20
C LEU A 37 7.14 2.61 12.65
N GLY A 38 7.29 1.71 13.63
CA GLY A 38 7.36 2.04 15.05
C GLY A 38 8.60 2.86 15.45
N GLN A 39 9.61 2.95 14.59
CA GLN A 39 10.82 3.76 14.82
C GLN A 39 10.64 5.23 14.41
N TRP A 40 9.54 5.57 13.71
CA TRP A 40 9.36 6.87 13.09
C TRP A 40 8.25 7.68 13.73
N GLU A 41 8.58 8.92 14.10
CA GLU A 41 7.60 9.95 14.35
C GLU A 41 7.21 10.63 13.03
N THR A 42 5.93 10.96 12.87
CA THR A 42 5.41 11.61 11.65
C THR A 42 6.13 12.92 11.33
N LEU A 43 6.42 13.74 12.35
CA LEU A 43 7.11 15.01 12.16
C LEU A 43 8.59 14.84 11.81
N ALA A 44 9.26 13.83 12.38
CA ALA A 44 10.64 13.50 12.06
C ALA A 44 10.76 13.06 10.60
N TYR A 45 9.92 12.11 10.18
CA TYR A 45 9.89 11.65 8.79
C TYR A 45 9.54 12.79 7.80
N TYR A 46 8.58 13.66 8.13
CA TYR A 46 8.22 14.78 7.26
C TYR A 46 9.41 15.71 6.95
N ARG A 47 10.36 15.83 7.90
CA ARG A 47 11.55 16.70 7.79
C ARG A 47 12.72 16.08 7.05
N GLU A 48 12.67 14.79 6.72
CA GLU A 48 13.72 14.11 5.96
C GLU A 48 13.90 14.77 4.57
N PRO A 49 15.14 14.79 4.03
CA PRO A 49 15.39 15.25 2.67
C PRO A 49 14.60 14.42 1.65
N LEU A 50 14.36 14.98 0.46
CA LEU A 50 13.59 14.30 -0.59
C LEU A 50 14.48 14.02 -1.83
N PRO A 51 14.70 12.75 -2.24
CA PRO A 51 14.25 11.50 -1.59
C PRO A 51 15.04 11.17 -0.31
N SER A 52 14.45 10.30 0.52
CA SER A 52 15.07 9.67 1.69
C SER A 52 14.98 8.14 1.60
N ALA A 53 15.81 7.43 2.36
CA ALA A 53 15.72 5.98 2.50
C ALA A 53 14.36 5.52 3.07
N VAL A 54 13.67 6.39 3.81
CA VAL A 54 12.32 6.10 4.33
C VAL A 54 11.29 6.09 3.21
N ASP A 55 11.41 7.00 2.23
CA ASP A 55 10.52 7.01 1.06
C ASP A 55 10.65 5.69 0.28
N GLU A 56 11.89 5.23 0.05
CA GLU A 56 12.16 3.98 -0.65
C GLU A 56 11.64 2.76 0.11
N ARG A 57 11.81 2.75 1.44
CA ARG A 57 11.31 1.67 2.29
C ARG A 57 9.78 1.60 2.27
N LEU A 58 9.08 2.74 2.31
CA LEU A 58 7.63 2.78 2.21
C LEU A 58 7.13 2.43 0.81
N ALA A 59 7.85 2.82 -0.25
CA ALA A 59 7.58 2.38 -1.61
C ALA A 59 7.67 0.84 -1.75
N ALA A 60 8.71 0.23 -1.16
CA ALA A 60 8.84 -1.23 -1.15
C ALA A 60 7.65 -1.92 -0.42
N MET A 61 7.14 -1.32 0.66
CA MET A 61 5.91 -1.81 1.31
C MET A 61 4.70 -1.71 0.37
N MET A 62 4.55 -0.62 -0.39
CA MET A 62 3.47 -0.48 -1.37
C MET A 62 3.58 -1.54 -2.47
N THR A 63 4.78 -1.80 -2.98
CA THR A 63 5.02 -2.90 -3.94
C THR A 63 4.57 -4.24 -3.38
N ARG A 64 4.89 -4.54 -2.10
CA ARG A 64 4.44 -5.79 -1.47
C ARG A 64 2.91 -5.87 -1.32
N LEU A 65 2.25 -4.75 -1.00
CA LEU A 65 0.78 -4.69 -0.89
C LEU A 65 0.08 -4.84 -2.24
N LEU A 66 0.65 -4.30 -3.32
CA LEU A 66 0.13 -4.49 -4.68
C LEU A 66 0.15 -5.96 -5.11
N ALA A 67 1.12 -6.74 -4.62
CA ALA A 67 1.22 -8.17 -4.88
C ALA A 67 0.47 -9.05 -3.85
N ALA A 68 -0.06 -8.46 -2.78
CA ALA A 68 -0.76 -9.19 -1.73
C ALA A 68 -2.17 -9.60 -2.17
N THR A 69 -2.74 -10.59 -1.50
CA THR A 69 -4.17 -10.92 -1.61
C THR A 69 -5.03 -9.87 -0.89
N PRO A 70 -6.34 -9.79 -1.18
CA PRO A 70 -7.24 -8.89 -0.45
C PRO A 70 -7.22 -9.11 1.07
N ALA A 71 -7.20 -10.38 1.52
CA ALA A 71 -7.18 -10.73 2.93
C ALA A 71 -5.88 -10.28 3.62
N GLU A 72 -4.73 -10.45 2.96
CA GLU A 72 -3.44 -9.96 3.45
C GLU A 72 -3.42 -8.42 3.54
N ARG A 73 -3.96 -7.71 2.54
CA ARG A 73 -4.07 -6.24 2.59
C ARG A 73 -4.94 -5.78 3.75
N GLU A 74 -6.07 -6.43 3.97
CA GLU A 74 -6.96 -6.15 5.10
C GLU A 74 -6.26 -6.39 6.44
N GLN A 75 -5.60 -7.54 6.60
CA GLN A 75 -4.83 -7.87 7.80
C GLN A 75 -3.76 -6.81 8.09
N PHE A 76 -3.00 -6.41 7.08
CA PHE A 76 -1.98 -5.36 7.22
C PHE A 76 -2.61 -4.04 7.68
N GLN A 77 -3.70 -3.61 7.05
CA GLN A 77 -4.38 -2.35 7.41
C GLN A 77 -4.96 -2.36 8.82
N GLN A 78 -5.49 -3.51 9.27
CA GLN A 78 -6.02 -3.68 10.63
C GLN A 78 -4.92 -3.69 11.69
N ALA A 79 -3.73 -4.20 11.37
CA ALA A 79 -2.60 -4.24 12.29
C ALA A 79 -1.96 -2.87 12.55
N LEU A 80 -2.19 -1.88 11.68
CA LEU A 80 -1.60 -0.54 11.83
C LEU A 80 -2.27 0.27 12.96
N ALA A 81 -1.44 0.80 13.85
CA ALA A 81 -1.85 1.85 14.77
C ALA A 81 -2.09 3.19 14.04
N ALA A 82 -2.83 4.10 14.66
CA ALA A 82 -3.12 5.41 14.08
C ALA A 82 -1.87 6.23 13.73
N ALA A 83 -0.83 6.19 14.59
CA ALA A 83 0.43 6.86 14.35
C ALA A 83 1.17 6.30 13.12
N GLN A 84 1.13 4.98 12.92
CA GLN A 84 1.74 4.32 11.76
C GLN A 84 0.96 4.63 10.47
N ARG A 85 -0.38 4.67 10.52
CA ARG A 85 -1.21 5.15 9.39
C ARG A 85 -0.87 6.58 8.98
N ALA A 86 -0.57 7.46 9.94
CA ALA A 86 -0.21 8.85 9.65
C ALA A 86 1.09 8.96 8.81
N LEU A 87 2.05 8.05 8.99
CA LEU A 87 3.27 8.00 8.19
C LEU A 87 2.97 7.78 6.70
N PHE A 88 2.00 6.93 6.36
CA PHE A 88 1.59 6.72 4.97
C PHE A 88 0.93 7.96 4.35
N GLY A 89 0.30 8.81 5.17
CA GLY A 89 -0.25 10.10 4.70
C GLY A 89 0.85 11.11 4.36
N VAL A 90 1.95 11.12 5.12
CA VAL A 90 3.14 11.91 4.80
C VAL A 90 3.82 11.37 3.56
N PHE A 91 4.04 10.05 3.51
CA PHE A 91 4.60 9.37 2.36
C PHE A 91 3.81 9.66 1.08
N GLY A 92 2.47 9.64 1.11
CA GLY A 92 1.66 9.95 -0.06
C GLY A 92 2.01 11.28 -0.72
N HIS A 93 2.13 12.35 0.08
CA HIS A 93 2.51 13.67 -0.42
C HIS A 93 3.96 13.73 -0.91
N ARG A 94 4.87 13.08 -0.19
CA ARG A 94 6.30 13.02 -0.58
C ARG A 94 6.48 12.24 -1.88
N ALA A 95 5.80 11.11 -2.03
CA ALA A 95 5.77 10.27 -3.23
C ALA A 95 5.14 10.99 -4.42
N ALA A 96 4.04 11.75 -4.24
CA ALA A 96 3.49 12.60 -5.31
C ALA A 96 4.49 13.68 -5.75
N THR A 97 5.26 14.25 -4.81
CA THR A 97 6.33 15.19 -5.13
C THR A 97 7.46 14.53 -5.92
N LEU A 98 7.88 13.33 -5.51
CA LEU A 98 8.87 12.51 -6.23
C LEU A 98 8.39 12.12 -7.63
N ALA A 99 7.12 11.73 -7.77
CA ALA A 99 6.49 11.44 -9.04
C ALA A 99 6.62 12.61 -10.00
N ARG A 100 6.34 13.83 -9.54
CA ARG A 100 6.48 15.02 -10.39
C ARG A 100 7.93 15.33 -10.74
N ARG A 101 8.86 15.22 -9.79
CA ARG A 101 10.28 15.53 -9.98
C ARG A 101 11.00 14.53 -10.89
N GLN A 102 10.58 13.27 -10.85
CA GLN A 102 11.21 12.16 -11.57
C GLN A 102 10.37 11.68 -12.76
N GLU A 103 9.25 12.35 -13.05
CA GLU A 103 8.30 11.96 -14.11
C GLU A 103 7.84 10.50 -14.01
N SER A 104 7.61 10.03 -12.78
CA SER A 104 7.34 8.62 -12.48
C SER A 104 5.88 8.37 -12.11
N ARG A 105 5.19 7.61 -12.95
CA ARG A 105 3.85 7.06 -12.66
C ARG A 105 3.88 6.16 -11.42
N GLU A 106 4.96 5.43 -11.21
CA GLU A 106 5.04 4.43 -10.14
C GLU A 106 5.08 5.10 -8.76
N TRP A 107 5.88 6.16 -8.61
CA TRP A 107 5.86 7.00 -7.40
C TRP A 107 4.47 7.56 -7.12
N LEU A 108 3.73 7.95 -8.17
CA LEU A 108 2.39 8.48 -8.01
C LEU A 108 1.41 7.39 -7.52
N ARG A 109 1.51 6.19 -8.11
CA ARG A 109 0.70 5.02 -7.72
C ARG A 109 0.98 4.60 -6.29
N TRP A 110 2.25 4.48 -5.89
CA TRP A 110 2.62 4.17 -4.51
C TRP A 110 2.14 5.24 -3.54
N GLY A 111 2.27 6.52 -3.89
CA GLY A 111 1.79 7.61 -3.05
C GLY A 111 0.28 7.60 -2.86
N LEU A 112 -0.47 7.30 -3.92
CA LEU A 112 -1.94 7.21 -3.87
C LEU A 112 -2.37 6.01 -3.02
N LEU A 113 -1.73 4.84 -3.20
CA LEU A 113 -1.99 3.67 -2.35
C LEU A 113 -1.64 3.94 -0.88
N GLY A 114 -0.50 4.57 -0.60
CA GLY A 114 -0.14 4.98 0.76
C GLY A 114 -1.18 5.93 1.36
N THR A 115 -1.71 6.86 0.57
CA THR A 115 -2.81 7.73 1.00
C THR A 115 -4.08 6.95 1.30
N ALA A 116 -4.40 5.92 0.51
CA ALA A 116 -5.51 5.02 0.80
C ALA A 116 -5.30 4.27 2.12
N VAL A 117 -4.11 3.71 2.38
CA VAL A 117 -3.77 3.05 3.66
C VAL A 117 -3.91 4.02 4.83
N ALA A 118 -3.46 5.26 4.68
CA ALA A 118 -3.58 6.28 5.73
C ALA A 118 -5.02 6.66 6.07
N ASN A 119 -5.96 6.39 5.15
CA ASN A 119 -7.38 6.75 5.24
C ASN A 119 -8.31 5.53 5.20
N SER A 120 -7.80 4.32 5.46
CA SER A 120 -8.63 3.12 5.59
C SER A 120 -9.68 3.25 6.71
N ILE A 121 -9.36 4.06 7.72
CA ILE A 121 -10.30 4.60 8.71
C ILE A 121 -10.23 6.12 8.61
N ILE A 122 -11.29 6.74 8.10
CA ILE A 122 -11.35 8.20 7.89
C ILE A 122 -11.73 8.90 9.21
N PRO A 123 -10.85 9.74 9.80
CA PRO A 123 -11.20 10.49 10.99
C PRO A 123 -12.34 11.49 10.71
N PRO A 124 -13.26 11.76 11.66
CA PRO A 124 -14.45 12.58 11.43
C PRO A 124 -14.17 14.00 10.90
N ARG A 125 -12.99 14.56 11.22
CA ARG A 125 -12.60 15.92 10.81
C ARG A 125 -11.71 15.96 9.57
N ARG A 126 -11.40 14.81 8.96
CA ARG A 126 -10.49 14.74 7.82
C ARG A 126 -11.27 14.88 6.51
N ASN A 127 -10.98 15.93 5.76
CA ASN A 127 -11.39 16.03 4.37
C ASN A 127 -10.39 15.25 3.51
N VAL A 128 -10.78 14.06 3.05
CA VAL A 128 -9.91 13.19 2.26
C VAL A 128 -9.75 13.71 0.84
N ASP A 129 -10.74 14.40 0.30
CA ASP A 129 -10.70 14.94 -1.07
C ASP A 129 -9.58 15.97 -1.22
N VAL A 130 -9.30 16.74 -0.17
CA VAL A 130 -8.15 17.65 -0.09
C VAL A 130 -6.81 16.91 -0.18
N ALA A 131 -6.70 15.70 0.36
CA ALA A 131 -5.50 14.89 0.20
C ALA A 131 -5.42 14.26 -1.21
N LEU A 132 -6.56 13.87 -1.78
CA LEU A 132 -6.64 13.24 -3.10
C LEU A 132 -6.37 14.21 -4.26
N VAL A 133 -6.68 15.51 -4.10
CA VAL A 133 -6.49 16.52 -5.15
C VAL A 133 -5.04 16.64 -5.62
N VAL A 134 -4.08 16.38 -4.73
CA VAL A 134 -2.64 16.41 -5.05
C VAL A 134 -2.31 15.35 -6.10
N PHE A 135 -2.83 14.14 -5.96
CA PHE A 135 -2.61 13.06 -6.92
C PHE A 135 -3.25 13.36 -8.26
N HIS A 136 -4.48 13.92 -8.25
CA HIS A 136 -5.15 14.34 -9.47
C HIS A 136 -4.37 15.43 -10.20
N HIS A 137 -3.83 16.42 -9.46
CA HIS A 137 -3.02 17.49 -10.03
C HIS A 137 -1.72 16.95 -10.64
N VAL A 138 -0.98 16.11 -9.92
CA VAL A 138 0.29 15.54 -10.41
C VAL A 138 0.05 14.60 -11.60
N ALA A 139 -0.97 13.75 -11.56
CA ALA A 139 -1.34 12.89 -12.70
C ALA A 139 -1.56 13.71 -13.98
N ARG A 140 -2.32 14.82 -13.89
CA ARG A 140 -2.55 15.71 -15.04
C ARG A 140 -1.26 16.35 -15.55
N GLN A 141 -0.35 16.77 -14.66
CA GLN A 141 0.93 17.32 -15.07
C GLN A 141 1.82 16.29 -15.77
N LEU A 142 1.66 15.00 -15.47
CA LEU A 142 2.39 13.89 -16.09
C LEU A 142 1.66 13.30 -17.30
N GLY A 143 0.49 13.82 -17.68
CA GLY A 143 -0.32 13.26 -18.77
C GLY A 143 -0.91 11.87 -18.47
N ILE A 144 -1.01 11.49 -17.19
CA ILE A 144 -1.57 10.21 -16.75
C ILE A 144 -3.11 10.34 -16.67
N ASN A 145 -3.83 9.32 -17.16
CA ASN A 145 -5.28 9.24 -16.96
C ASN A 145 -5.59 9.11 -15.47
N THR A 146 -6.26 10.13 -14.92
CA THR A 146 -6.60 10.19 -13.49
C THR A 146 -7.63 9.13 -13.11
N VAL A 147 -8.58 8.82 -13.98
CA VAL A 147 -9.62 7.81 -13.73
C VAL A 147 -8.98 6.43 -13.60
N ASP A 148 -8.22 6.01 -14.62
CA ASP A 148 -7.57 4.69 -14.62
C ASP A 148 -6.62 4.51 -13.43
N LEU A 149 -5.87 5.55 -13.06
CA LEU A 149 -4.96 5.51 -11.90
C LEU A 149 -5.71 5.33 -10.58
N PHE A 150 -6.83 6.04 -10.41
CA PHE A 150 -7.60 6.01 -9.18
C PHE A 150 -8.40 4.71 -9.06
N ASP A 151 -9.03 4.26 -10.14
CA ASP A 151 -9.70 2.96 -10.22
C ASP A 151 -8.72 1.81 -9.93
N GLU A 152 -7.53 1.85 -10.54
CA GLU A 152 -6.48 0.87 -10.26
C GLU A 152 -6.14 0.81 -8.78
N VAL A 153 -5.99 1.95 -8.09
CA VAL A 153 -5.68 1.95 -6.65
C VAL A 153 -6.90 1.55 -5.80
N ALA A 154 -8.12 1.85 -6.23
CA ALA A 154 -9.35 1.46 -5.55
C ALA A 154 -9.45 -0.06 -5.34
N ASP A 155 -8.91 -0.85 -6.28
CA ASP A 155 -8.90 -2.33 -6.20
C ASP A 155 -7.97 -2.88 -5.10
N PHE A 156 -7.01 -2.07 -4.65
CA PHE A 156 -6.10 -2.42 -3.56
C PHE A 156 -6.47 -1.74 -2.24
N ALA A 157 -7.30 -0.70 -2.29
CA ALA A 157 -7.80 0.00 -1.12
C ALA A 157 -8.87 -0.82 -0.38
N GLY A 158 -8.95 -0.64 0.94
CA GLY A 158 -10.00 -1.21 1.78
C GLY A 158 -10.88 -0.11 2.39
N GLY A 159 -12.08 -0.47 2.85
CA GLY A 159 -12.97 0.44 3.57
C GLY A 159 -13.54 1.58 2.72
N ALA A 160 -14.01 2.64 3.39
CA ALA A 160 -14.74 3.76 2.77
C ALA A 160 -13.89 4.57 1.76
N ILE A 161 -12.56 4.47 1.82
CA ILE A 161 -11.68 5.16 0.87
C ILE A 161 -11.69 4.50 -0.51
N ALA A 162 -11.93 3.19 -0.61
CA ALA A 162 -12.01 2.50 -1.90
C ALA A 162 -13.17 3.02 -2.75
N GLU A 163 -14.32 3.30 -2.13
CA GLU A 163 -15.48 3.89 -2.82
C GLU A 163 -15.22 5.33 -3.27
N ARG A 164 -14.45 6.12 -2.51
CA ARG A 164 -14.11 7.50 -2.88
C ARG A 164 -13.06 7.62 -3.98
N LEU A 165 -12.35 6.54 -4.27
CA LEU A 165 -11.39 6.50 -5.36
C LEU A 165 -12.07 6.19 -6.70
N ARG A 166 -13.32 5.73 -6.70
CA ARG A 166 -14.14 5.50 -7.90
C ARG A 166 -15.01 6.73 -8.21
#